data_AF-A0A6A6A9Z3-F1
#
_entry.id   AF-A0A6A6A9Z3-F1
#
_cell.length_a   1.000
_cell.length_b   1.000
_cell.length_c   1.000
_cell.angle_alpha   90.00
_cell.angle_beta   90.00
_cell.angle_gamma   90.00
#
_symmetry.space_group_name_H-M   'P 1'
#
loop_
_entity.id
_entity.type
_entity.pdbx_description
1 polymer ?
#
loop_
_entity_poly.entity_id
_entity_poly.type
_entity_poly.pdbx_seq_one_letter_code
_entity_poly.pdbx_strand_id
1 'polypeptide(L)'
;MRECALILASASTVFTAAVEGNLVSRMQHDADLRTEHADILQRASRQPSIYVHLLAESHGVAPTPRQYREIGDRVREYISDEPSEHAFYIDNMTAPFVALTISEQGYRKYLHTRANMRSTHRIAVLHRLCAGITARCLAIPPHQHDEPFAFPPAECGYSANTPARLAQHRARRSSNYVMNLVEDICGALHRAAHVLFPQLFTMHQFVVCAVFRPRAAAVAEMFCSALLQVWVEGGGGFNAAPAGRSVASAGR
;
A
#
# COMPACT_ATOMS: atom_id res chain seq x y z
N MET A 1 1.96 12.39 24.03
CA MET A 1 2.91 13.42 23.57
C MET A 1 4.37 13.01 23.73
N ARG A 2 4.85 12.58 24.91
CA ARG A 2 6.27 12.21 25.13
C ARG A 2 6.83 11.18 24.14
N GLU A 3 6.11 10.07 23.89
CA GLU A 3 6.57 9.03 22.95
C GLU A 3 6.60 9.52 21.51
N CYS A 4 5.60 10.28 21.05
CA CYS A 4 5.61 10.89 19.71
C CYS A 4 6.78 11.86 19.52
N ALA A 5 7.09 12.67 20.54
CA ALA A 5 8.23 13.58 20.50
C ALA A 5 9.57 12.84 20.42
N LEU A 6 9.69 11.69 21.10
CA LEU A 6 10.87 10.83 20.99
C LEU A 6 10.97 10.19 19.59
N ILE A 7 9.85 9.72 19.03
CA ILE A 7 9.80 9.18 17.67
C ILE A 7 10.24 10.25 16.65
N LEU A 8 9.69 11.46 16.75
CA LEU A 8 10.06 12.61 15.90
C LEU A 8 11.52 13.02 16.06
N ALA A 9 12.02 13.09 17.30
CA ALA A 9 13.43 13.40 17.55
C ALA A 9 14.39 12.31 17.04
N SER A 10 13.87 11.09 16.81
CA SER A 10 14.60 9.97 16.22
C SER A 10 14.22 9.69 14.76
N ALA A 11 13.46 10.59 14.12
CA ALA A 11 13.01 10.41 12.75
C ALA A 11 14.22 10.39 11.81
N SER A 12 14.35 9.31 11.06
CA SER A 12 15.34 9.16 10.01
C SER A 12 15.06 10.12 8.86
N THR A 13 16.08 10.47 8.08
CA THR A 13 15.84 11.23 6.84
C THR A 13 15.01 10.40 5.86
N VAL A 14 15.06 9.06 5.96
CA VAL A 14 14.20 8.11 5.25
C VAL A 14 12.72 8.32 5.58
N PHE A 15 12.37 8.48 6.86
CA PHE A 15 10.99 8.75 7.25
C PHE A 15 10.54 10.15 6.79
N THR A 16 11.40 11.16 6.91
CA THR A 16 11.11 12.50 6.38
C THR A 16 10.81 12.46 4.89
N ALA A 17 11.65 11.78 4.10
CA ALA A 17 11.43 11.62 2.66
C ALA A 17 10.12 10.87 2.33
N ALA A 18 9.69 9.93 3.19
CA ALA A 18 8.40 9.26 3.04
C ALA A 18 7.23 10.23 3.26
N VAL A 19 7.32 11.06 4.32
CA VAL A 19 6.30 12.07 4.65
C VAL A 19 6.25 13.18 3.59
N GLU A 20 7.38 13.54 3.00
CA GLU A 20 7.47 14.48 1.87
C GLU A 20 7.00 13.89 0.53
N GLY A 21 6.71 12.57 0.48
CA GLY A 21 6.23 11.90 -0.72
C GLY A 21 7.29 11.64 -1.79
N ASN A 22 8.58 11.88 -1.49
CA ASN A 22 9.67 11.81 -2.46
C ASN A 22 10.65 10.66 -2.22
N LEU A 23 10.39 9.77 -1.25
CA LEU A 23 11.30 8.68 -0.86
C LEU A 23 11.74 7.79 -2.02
N VAL A 24 10.81 7.35 -2.88
CA VAL A 24 11.15 6.45 -4.00
C VAL A 24 12.15 7.11 -4.96
N SER A 25 11.89 8.36 -5.33
CA SER A 25 12.77 9.13 -6.22
C SER A 25 14.11 9.45 -5.56
N ARG A 26 14.10 9.87 -4.30
CA ARG A 26 15.35 10.18 -3.57
C ARG A 26 16.23 8.94 -3.39
N MET A 27 15.66 7.77 -3.15
CA MET A 27 16.44 6.52 -3.04
C MET A 27 17.26 6.21 -4.30
N GLN A 28 16.91 6.76 -5.46
CA GLN A 28 17.68 6.60 -6.69
C GLN A 28 18.86 7.56 -6.80
N HIS A 29 18.77 8.75 -6.21
CA HIS A 29 19.73 9.84 -6.46
C HIS A 29 20.54 10.24 -5.22
N ASP A 30 20.04 9.94 -4.02
CA ASP A 30 20.60 10.37 -2.74
C ASP A 30 21.39 9.22 -2.09
N ALA A 31 22.73 9.31 -2.15
CA ALA A 31 23.63 8.28 -1.62
C ALA A 31 23.61 8.20 -0.10
N ASP A 32 23.43 9.34 0.57
CA ASP A 32 23.39 9.43 2.03
C ASP A 32 22.10 8.78 2.55
N LEU A 33 20.96 9.08 1.90
CA LEU A 33 19.67 8.46 2.22
C LEU A 33 19.70 6.94 2.05
N ARG A 34 20.35 6.43 0.98
CA ARG A 34 20.54 4.98 0.78
C ARG A 34 21.40 4.35 1.87
N THR A 35 22.46 5.04 2.30
CA THR A 35 23.33 4.57 3.37
C THR A 35 22.57 4.48 4.69
N GLU A 36 21.81 5.53 5.04
CA GLU A 36 20.97 5.52 6.23
C GLU A 36 19.87 4.44 6.17
N HIS A 37 19.23 4.27 5.01
CA HIS A 37 18.24 3.20 4.81
C HIS A 37 18.85 1.81 5.01
N ALA A 38 20.06 1.57 4.49
CA ALA A 38 20.78 0.31 4.70
C ALA A 38 21.06 0.04 6.19
N ASP A 39 21.46 1.07 6.94
CA ASP A 39 21.71 0.98 8.38
C ASP A 39 20.42 0.70 9.18
N ILE A 40 19.30 1.31 8.79
CA ILE A 40 17.98 1.02 9.37
C ILE A 40 17.58 -0.42 9.05
N LEU A 41 17.73 -0.84 7.79
CA LEU A 41 17.37 -2.19 7.33
C LEU A 41 18.18 -3.27 8.05
N GLN A 42 19.48 -3.06 8.26
CA GLN A 42 20.34 -3.98 9.00
C GLN A 42 19.83 -4.19 10.43
N ARG A 43 19.47 -3.10 11.12
CA ARG A 43 18.89 -3.14 12.47
C ARG A 43 17.53 -3.80 12.50
N ALA A 44 16.71 -3.61 11.47
CA ALA A 44 15.33 -4.08 11.40
C ALA A 44 15.16 -5.62 11.39
N SER A 45 16.27 -6.37 11.26
CA SER A 45 16.31 -7.82 11.44
C SER A 45 16.26 -8.27 12.91
N ARG A 46 16.70 -7.39 13.83
CA ARG A 46 16.84 -7.65 15.27
C ARG A 46 16.08 -6.64 16.14
N GLN A 47 15.62 -5.56 15.53
CA GLN A 47 14.90 -4.48 16.19
C GLN A 47 13.54 -4.30 15.51
N PRO A 48 12.45 -4.21 16.30
CA PRO A 48 11.15 -3.91 15.73
C PRO A 48 11.17 -2.59 14.96
N SER A 49 10.46 -2.53 13.85
CA SER A 49 10.51 -1.37 12.96
C SER A 49 9.17 -1.13 12.27
N ILE A 50 9.00 0.09 11.77
CA ILE A 50 7.91 0.50 10.89
C ILE A 50 8.41 0.44 9.45
N TYR A 51 7.60 -0.17 8.59
CA TYR A 51 7.81 -0.22 7.15
C TYR A 51 6.66 0.45 6.43
N VAL A 52 6.91 0.81 5.17
CA VAL A 52 5.93 1.38 4.26
C VAL A 52 6.01 0.71 2.90
N HIS A 53 4.87 0.67 2.21
CA HIS A 53 4.78 0.42 0.78
C HIS A 53 4.20 1.67 0.10
N LEU A 54 4.87 2.19 -0.93
CA LEU A 54 4.46 3.37 -1.68
C LEU A 54 4.09 2.96 -3.10
N LEU A 55 2.87 3.29 -3.54
CA LEU A 55 2.42 3.05 -4.91
C LEU A 55 2.98 4.13 -5.83
N ALA A 56 3.99 3.79 -6.61
CA ALA A 56 4.62 4.68 -7.57
C ALA A 56 5.16 3.89 -8.77
N GLU A 57 5.44 4.58 -9.86
CA GLU A 57 6.23 4.00 -10.95
C GLU A 57 7.72 3.93 -10.58
N SER A 58 8.53 3.43 -11.50
CA SER A 58 9.97 3.20 -11.30
C SER A 58 10.75 4.40 -10.76
N HIS A 59 10.55 5.62 -11.24
CA HIS A 59 11.26 6.85 -10.83
C HIS A 59 10.63 7.56 -9.62
N GLY A 60 9.59 6.97 -9.03
CA GLY A 60 8.91 7.49 -7.85
C GLY A 60 7.76 8.44 -8.11
N VAL A 61 7.28 8.56 -9.36
CA VAL A 61 6.09 9.35 -9.67
C VAL A 61 4.84 8.60 -9.22
N ALA A 62 4.00 9.26 -8.42
CA ALA A 62 2.72 8.72 -7.98
C ALA A 62 1.68 8.70 -9.13
N PRO A 63 0.60 7.92 -9.02
CA PRO A 63 -0.53 8.07 -9.93
C PRO A 63 -1.14 9.49 -9.85
N THR A 64 -1.73 9.95 -10.94
CA THR A 64 -2.55 11.17 -10.95
C THR A 64 -3.94 10.88 -10.33
N PRO A 65 -4.68 11.91 -9.89
CA PRO A 65 -6.07 11.73 -9.47
C PRO A 65 -6.96 11.04 -10.52
N ARG A 66 -6.75 11.33 -11.81
CA ARG A 66 -7.46 10.65 -12.90
C ARG A 66 -7.15 9.15 -12.93
N GLN A 67 -5.87 8.78 -12.89
CA GLN A 67 -5.45 7.38 -12.85
C GLN A 67 -5.97 6.67 -11.59
N TYR A 68 -5.91 7.34 -10.45
CA TYR A 68 -6.32 6.76 -9.18
C TYR A 68 -7.83 6.56 -9.08
N ARG A 69 -8.62 7.44 -9.71
CA ARG A 69 -10.06 7.22 -9.91
C ARG A 69 -10.33 6.00 -10.78
N GLU A 70 -9.63 5.83 -11.90
CA GLU A 70 -9.77 4.64 -12.75
C GLU A 70 -9.42 3.35 -11.99
N ILE A 71 -8.38 3.37 -11.15
CA ILE A 71 -8.06 2.24 -10.25
C ILE A 71 -9.26 1.95 -9.34
N GLY A 72 -9.85 2.97 -8.72
CA GLY A 72 -11.05 2.81 -7.89
C GLY A 72 -12.25 2.26 -8.67
N ASP A 73 -12.44 2.66 -9.92
CA ASP A 73 -13.50 2.17 -10.80
C ASP A 73 -13.28 0.67 -11.12
N ARG A 74 -12.05 0.27 -11.42
CA ARG A 74 -11.68 -1.16 -11.59
C ARG A 74 -11.90 -1.97 -10.31
N VAL A 75 -11.64 -1.40 -9.13
CA VAL A 75 -11.97 -2.08 -7.87
C VAL A 75 -13.49 -2.28 -7.74
N ARG A 76 -14.31 -1.28 -8.07
CA ARG A 76 -15.78 -1.41 -8.03
C ARG A 76 -16.29 -2.48 -9.00
N GLU A 77 -15.74 -2.53 -10.21
CA GLU A 77 -16.06 -3.60 -11.17
C GLU A 77 -15.64 -4.98 -10.64
N TYR A 78 -14.42 -5.09 -10.11
CA TYR A 78 -13.89 -6.36 -9.59
C TYR A 78 -14.73 -6.96 -8.46
N ILE A 79 -15.28 -6.11 -7.58
CA ILE A 79 -16.14 -6.55 -6.48
C ILE A 79 -17.61 -6.72 -6.86
N SER A 80 -18.01 -6.38 -8.09
CA SER A 80 -19.37 -6.64 -8.55
C SER A 80 -19.66 -8.15 -8.64
N ASP A 81 -20.93 -8.51 -8.67
CA ASP A 81 -21.38 -9.88 -8.88
C ASP A 81 -21.47 -10.26 -10.37
N GLU A 82 -21.29 -9.29 -11.26
CA GLU A 82 -21.32 -9.51 -12.70
C GLU A 82 -20.05 -10.24 -13.19
N PRO A 83 -20.18 -11.12 -14.20
CA PRO A 83 -19.03 -11.61 -14.95
C PRO A 83 -18.25 -10.44 -15.54
N SER A 84 -16.94 -10.42 -15.31
CA SER A 84 -16.06 -9.38 -15.81
C SER A 84 -14.78 -10.02 -16.33
N GLU A 85 -14.53 -9.83 -17.62
CA GLU A 85 -13.30 -10.24 -18.28
C GLU A 85 -12.09 -9.54 -17.63
N HIS A 86 -12.24 -8.27 -17.25
CA HIS A 86 -11.22 -7.53 -16.50
C HIS A 86 -10.91 -8.20 -15.17
N ALA A 87 -11.92 -8.69 -14.44
CA ALA A 87 -11.68 -9.38 -13.17
C ALA A 87 -10.90 -10.69 -13.36
N PHE A 88 -11.18 -11.45 -14.43
CA PHE A 88 -10.38 -12.61 -14.81
C PHE A 88 -8.93 -12.24 -15.13
N TYR A 89 -8.71 -11.17 -15.89
CA TYR A 89 -7.36 -10.69 -16.21
C TYR A 89 -6.60 -10.23 -14.97
N ILE A 90 -7.23 -9.44 -14.10
CA ILE A 90 -6.67 -9.02 -12.80
C ILE A 90 -6.29 -10.24 -11.96
N ASP A 91 -7.18 -11.23 -11.88
CA ASP A 91 -6.92 -12.49 -11.18
C ASP A 91 -5.78 -13.32 -11.79
N ASN A 92 -5.32 -13.00 -12.99
CA ASN A 92 -4.22 -13.70 -13.65
C ASN A 92 -2.97 -12.83 -13.86
N MET A 93 -2.92 -11.63 -13.28
CA MET A 93 -1.73 -10.78 -13.32
C MET A 93 -0.53 -11.39 -12.57
N THR A 94 -0.79 -12.01 -11.42
CA THR A 94 0.20 -12.80 -10.67
C THR A 94 -0.38 -14.11 -10.19
N ALA A 95 0.50 -15.09 -9.97
CA ALA A 95 0.14 -16.34 -9.32
C ALA A 95 -0.54 -16.11 -7.94
N PRO A 96 -1.42 -17.02 -7.49
CA PRO A 96 -1.92 -18.18 -8.23
C PRO A 96 -2.89 -17.77 -9.35
N PHE A 97 -2.78 -18.44 -10.49
CA PHE A 97 -3.63 -18.23 -11.67
C PHE A 97 -4.99 -18.92 -11.48
N VAL A 98 -6.04 -18.30 -12.00
CA VAL A 98 -7.43 -18.74 -11.89
C VAL A 98 -7.89 -19.20 -13.26
N ALA A 99 -8.46 -20.41 -13.34
CA ALA A 99 -9.07 -20.89 -14.59
C ALA A 99 -10.31 -20.06 -14.95
N LEU A 100 -10.55 -19.84 -16.24
CA LEU A 100 -11.66 -19.02 -16.74
C LEU A 100 -13.01 -19.52 -16.20
N THR A 101 -13.25 -20.83 -16.25
CA THR A 101 -14.48 -21.46 -15.76
C THR A 101 -14.76 -21.18 -14.27
N ILE A 102 -13.72 -21.08 -13.44
CA ILE A 102 -13.85 -20.76 -12.01
C ILE A 102 -14.14 -19.27 -11.82
N SER A 103 -13.52 -18.41 -12.63
CA SER A 103 -13.78 -16.96 -12.61
C SER A 103 -15.19 -16.61 -13.07
N GLU A 104 -15.71 -17.29 -14.10
CA GLU A 104 -17.09 -17.18 -14.60
C GLU A 104 -18.12 -17.60 -13.57
N GLN A 105 -17.78 -18.54 -12.67
CA GLN A 105 -18.60 -18.91 -11.51
C GLN A 105 -18.55 -17.88 -10.37
N GLY A 106 -17.92 -16.71 -10.58
CA GLY A 106 -17.87 -15.61 -9.62
C GLY A 106 -16.69 -15.69 -8.63
N TYR A 107 -15.76 -16.62 -8.80
CA TYR A 107 -14.52 -16.62 -8.01
C TYR A 107 -13.74 -15.34 -8.25
N ARG A 108 -13.24 -14.75 -7.17
CA ARG A 108 -12.33 -13.59 -7.19
C ARG A 108 -11.19 -13.83 -6.22
N LYS A 109 -9.95 -13.90 -6.72
CA LYS A 109 -8.74 -14.21 -5.92
C LYS A 109 -8.64 -13.37 -4.64
N TYR A 110 -8.92 -12.08 -4.75
CA TYR A 110 -8.78 -11.13 -3.65
C TYR A 110 -9.98 -11.09 -2.71
N LEU A 111 -11.13 -11.67 -3.09
CA LEU A 111 -12.30 -11.82 -2.21
C LEU A 111 -12.34 -13.18 -1.52
N HIS A 112 -11.64 -14.16 -2.08
CA HIS A 112 -11.57 -15.52 -1.55
C HIS A 112 -10.81 -15.58 -0.22
N THR A 113 -11.38 -16.34 0.72
CA THR A 113 -10.79 -16.70 2.02
C THR A 113 -10.99 -18.18 2.27
N ARG A 114 -10.30 -18.75 3.27
CA ARG A 114 -10.52 -20.16 3.64
C ARG A 114 -11.97 -20.48 4.02
N ALA A 115 -12.70 -19.50 4.54
CA ALA A 115 -14.07 -19.67 5.03
C ALA A 115 -15.14 -19.28 4.00
N ASN A 116 -14.79 -18.47 3.00
CA ASN A 116 -15.78 -17.87 2.08
C ASN A 116 -15.19 -17.74 0.67
N MET A 117 -15.97 -18.14 -0.34
CA MET A 117 -15.62 -17.90 -1.74
C MET A 117 -15.56 -16.41 -2.08
N ARG A 118 -16.49 -15.63 -1.55
CA ARG A 118 -16.50 -14.15 -1.59
C ARG A 118 -16.71 -13.63 -0.17
N SER A 119 -15.69 -12.99 0.39
CA SER A 119 -15.77 -12.44 1.75
C SER A 119 -16.51 -11.10 1.76
N THR A 120 -17.67 -11.06 2.41
CA THR A 120 -18.44 -9.82 2.64
C THR A 120 -17.63 -8.75 3.37
N HIS A 121 -16.77 -9.15 4.30
CA HIS A 121 -15.85 -8.23 4.99
C HIS A 121 -14.85 -7.58 4.02
N ARG A 122 -14.24 -8.35 3.12
CA ARG A 122 -13.31 -7.80 2.13
C ARG A 122 -14.02 -6.88 1.14
N ILE A 123 -15.21 -7.26 0.68
CA ILE A 123 -16.06 -6.41 -0.17
C ILE A 123 -16.35 -5.07 0.53
N ALA A 124 -16.76 -5.10 1.80
CA ALA A 124 -17.03 -3.88 2.57
C ALA A 124 -15.79 -2.97 2.73
N VAL A 125 -14.60 -3.55 2.91
CA VAL A 125 -13.33 -2.80 2.94
C VAL A 125 -13.05 -2.14 1.58
N LEU A 126 -13.22 -2.88 0.48
CA LEU A 126 -12.98 -2.36 -0.86
C LEU A 126 -14.01 -1.29 -1.25
N HIS A 127 -15.26 -1.39 -0.81
CA HIS A 127 -16.21 -0.28 -0.95
C HIS A 127 -15.75 0.98 -0.21
N ARG A 128 -15.21 0.85 1.01
CA ARG A 128 -14.65 2.00 1.75
C ARG A 128 -13.45 2.60 1.03
N LEU A 129 -12.56 1.77 0.48
CA LEU A 129 -11.47 2.24 -0.37
C LEU A 129 -12.02 3.06 -1.55
N CYS A 130 -12.98 2.52 -2.32
CA CYS A 130 -13.53 3.22 -3.48
C CYS A 130 -14.20 4.54 -3.09
N ALA A 131 -14.91 4.59 -1.96
CA ALA A 131 -15.50 5.82 -1.43
C ALA A 131 -14.40 6.84 -1.06
N GLY A 132 -13.35 6.41 -0.36
CA GLY A 132 -12.20 7.24 0.01
C GLY A 132 -11.46 7.80 -1.21
N ILE A 133 -11.17 6.95 -2.21
CA ILE A 133 -10.56 7.37 -3.49
C ILE A 133 -11.41 8.44 -4.16
N THR A 134 -12.72 8.22 -4.23
CA THR A 134 -13.67 9.14 -4.88
C THR A 134 -13.64 10.49 -4.16
N ALA A 135 -13.79 10.50 -2.84
CA ALA A 135 -13.77 11.71 -2.03
C ALA A 135 -12.44 12.48 -2.17
N ARG A 136 -11.30 11.78 -2.08
CA ARG A 136 -9.97 12.38 -2.25
C ARG A 136 -9.81 13.02 -3.63
N CYS A 137 -10.20 12.33 -4.70
CA CYS A 137 -10.05 12.86 -6.05
C CYS A 137 -11.03 14.02 -6.34
N LEU A 138 -12.20 14.05 -5.70
CA LEU A 138 -13.16 15.16 -5.83
C LEU A 138 -12.71 16.42 -5.07
N ALA A 139 -11.95 16.26 -3.99
CA ALA A 139 -11.39 17.38 -3.23
C ALA A 139 -10.25 18.11 -3.98
N ILE A 140 -9.69 17.51 -5.03
CA ILE A 140 -8.60 18.09 -5.82
C ILE A 140 -9.18 18.95 -6.95
N PRO A 141 -8.68 20.19 -7.14
CA PRO A 141 -9.08 21.05 -8.24
C PRO A 141 -8.94 20.37 -9.61
N PRO A 142 -9.90 20.52 -10.54
CA PRO A 142 -9.87 19.82 -11.84
C PRO A 142 -8.59 20.00 -12.66
N HIS A 143 -7.94 21.17 -12.58
CA HIS A 143 -6.69 21.45 -13.30
C HIS A 143 -5.50 20.60 -12.81
N GLN A 144 -5.59 20.00 -11.63
CA GLN A 144 -4.56 19.13 -11.05
C GLN A 144 -4.87 17.64 -11.23
N HIS A 145 -5.94 17.27 -11.96
CA HIS A 145 -6.33 15.85 -12.09
C HIS A 145 -5.33 15.03 -12.93
N ASP A 146 -4.48 15.71 -13.68
CA ASP A 146 -3.40 15.12 -14.48
C ASP A 146 -2.01 15.37 -13.88
N GLU A 147 -1.95 16.01 -12.71
CA GLU A 147 -0.72 16.13 -11.93
C GLU A 147 -0.60 14.91 -10.99
N PRO A 148 0.59 14.30 -10.87
CA PRO A 148 0.83 13.23 -9.91
C PRO A 148 0.48 13.68 -8.49
N PHE A 149 -0.01 12.76 -7.65
CA PHE A 149 -0.13 13.08 -6.23
C PHE A 149 1.23 13.46 -5.65
N ALA A 150 1.26 14.54 -4.86
CA ALA A 150 2.44 14.90 -4.07
C ALA A 150 2.81 13.79 -3.07
N PHE A 151 1.81 13.07 -2.56
CA PHE A 151 1.98 11.97 -1.62
C PHE A 151 1.42 10.67 -2.23
N PRO A 152 2.27 9.68 -2.55
CA PRO A 152 1.83 8.40 -3.12
C PRO A 152 0.85 7.67 -2.18
N PRO A 153 -0.20 7.01 -2.70
CA PRO A 153 -1.00 6.09 -1.90
C PRO A 153 -0.13 5.01 -1.26
N ALA A 154 -0.34 4.73 0.03
CA ALA A 154 0.59 3.91 0.80
C ALA A 154 -0.05 2.83 1.70
N GLU A 155 0.76 1.86 2.10
CA GLU A 155 0.52 0.97 3.24
C GLU A 155 1.62 1.24 4.27
N CYS A 156 1.28 1.20 5.55
CA CYS A 156 2.26 1.33 6.63
C CYS A 156 1.99 0.26 7.67
N GLY A 157 3.05 -0.41 8.13
CA GLY A 157 2.92 -1.50 9.07
C GLY A 157 4.08 -1.64 10.02
N TYR A 158 3.85 -2.38 11.09
CA TYR A 158 4.85 -2.77 12.06
C TYR A 158 5.33 -4.22 11.87
N SER A 159 6.62 -4.48 12.13
CA SER A 159 7.14 -5.85 12.28
C SER A 159 8.30 -5.92 13.27
N ALA A 160 8.36 -7.02 14.02
CA ALA A 160 9.52 -7.38 14.85
C ALA A 160 10.73 -7.84 14.02
N ASN A 161 10.49 -8.43 12.84
CA ASN A 161 11.49 -8.79 11.85
C ASN A 161 11.03 -8.25 10.50
N THR A 162 11.45 -7.03 10.18
CA THR A 162 10.95 -6.32 9.01
C THR A 162 11.47 -6.86 7.69
N PRO A 163 12.76 -7.25 7.54
CA PRO A 163 13.25 -7.87 6.31
C PRO A 163 12.44 -9.12 5.92
N ALA A 164 12.15 -10.00 6.88
CA ALA A 164 11.33 -11.18 6.62
C ALA A 164 9.89 -10.80 6.21
N ARG A 165 9.32 -9.77 6.84
CA ARG A 165 7.99 -9.26 6.52
C ARG A 165 7.92 -8.63 5.13
N LEU A 166 8.92 -7.85 4.73
CA LEU A 166 9.02 -7.27 3.39
C LEU A 166 9.19 -8.36 2.33
N ALA A 167 9.97 -9.41 2.60
CA ALA A 167 10.08 -10.57 1.71
C ALA A 167 8.74 -11.31 1.55
N GLN A 168 7.95 -11.42 2.63
CA GLN A 168 6.59 -11.98 2.57
C GLN A 168 5.66 -11.12 1.70
N HIS A 169 5.69 -9.79 1.86
CA HIS A 169 4.92 -8.87 1.02
C HIS A 169 5.31 -8.96 -0.45
N ARG A 170 6.62 -8.94 -0.77
CA ARG A 170 7.12 -9.10 -2.14
C ARG A 170 6.66 -10.42 -2.78
N ALA A 171 6.67 -11.49 -1.99
CA ALA A 171 6.18 -12.81 -2.41
C ALA A 171 4.65 -12.96 -2.35
N ARG A 172 3.92 -11.91 -1.92
CA ARG A 172 2.47 -11.89 -1.72
C ARG A 172 1.93 -12.99 -0.80
N ARG A 173 2.75 -13.45 0.15
CA ARG A 173 2.38 -14.47 1.15
C ARG A 173 1.96 -13.80 2.45
N SER A 174 0.74 -14.04 2.91
CA SER A 174 0.18 -13.38 4.11
C SER A 174 0.30 -11.85 4.06
N SER A 175 0.12 -11.28 2.86
CA SER A 175 0.23 -9.84 2.56
C SER A 175 -1.13 -9.15 2.63
N ASN A 176 -1.13 -7.82 2.57
CA ASN A 176 -2.34 -7.02 2.47
C ASN A 176 -3.01 -7.24 1.10
N TYR A 177 -4.22 -7.81 1.11
CA TYR A 177 -4.94 -8.14 -0.13
C TYR A 177 -5.41 -6.90 -0.89
N VAL A 178 -5.65 -5.76 -0.20
CA VAL A 178 -6.06 -4.50 -0.83
C VAL A 178 -4.90 -3.95 -1.66
N MET A 179 -3.72 -3.86 -1.05
CA MET A 179 -2.49 -3.43 -1.70
C MET A 179 -2.15 -4.28 -2.93
N ASN A 180 -2.22 -5.62 -2.79
CA ASN A 180 -1.93 -6.54 -3.89
C ASN A 180 -2.97 -6.44 -5.03
N LEU A 181 -4.26 -6.30 -4.71
CA LEU A 181 -5.32 -6.11 -5.72
C LEU A 181 -5.07 -4.83 -6.51
N VAL A 182 -4.76 -3.73 -5.83
CA VAL A 182 -4.46 -2.45 -6.48
C VAL A 182 -3.24 -2.56 -7.41
N GLU A 183 -2.17 -3.21 -6.97
CA GLU A 183 -0.99 -3.44 -7.82
C GLU A 183 -1.32 -4.30 -9.06
N ASP A 184 -2.16 -5.34 -8.93
CA ASP A 184 -2.63 -6.13 -10.08
C ASP A 184 -3.51 -5.33 -11.03
N ILE A 185 -4.39 -4.47 -10.50
CA ILE A 185 -5.19 -3.54 -11.31
C ILE A 185 -4.27 -2.61 -12.09
N CYS A 186 -3.25 -2.02 -11.45
CA CYS A 186 -2.27 -1.19 -12.13
C CYS A 186 -1.56 -1.94 -13.25
N GLY A 187 -1.17 -3.20 -13.01
CA GLY A 187 -0.54 -4.04 -14.03
C GLY A 187 -1.49 -4.36 -15.20
N ALA A 188 -2.77 -4.65 -14.93
CA ALA A 188 -3.77 -4.89 -15.97
C ALA A 188 -4.04 -3.62 -16.79
N LEU A 189 -4.21 -2.48 -16.14
CA LEU A 189 -4.42 -1.18 -16.79
C LEU A 189 -3.22 -0.75 -17.63
N HIS A 190 -2.00 -0.99 -17.14
CA HIS A 190 -0.79 -0.71 -17.91
C HIS A 190 -0.71 -1.54 -19.21
N ARG A 191 -1.22 -2.78 -19.21
CA ARG A 191 -1.27 -3.64 -20.41
C ARG A 191 -2.40 -3.31 -21.38
N ALA A 192 -3.55 -2.84 -20.87
CA ALA A 192 -4.76 -2.66 -21.67
C ALA A 192 -5.02 -1.20 -22.07
N ALA A 193 -4.59 -0.24 -21.26
CA ALA A 193 -4.95 1.17 -21.37
C ALA A 193 -3.71 2.08 -21.44
N HIS A 194 -2.79 1.80 -22.37
CA HIS A 194 -1.50 2.48 -22.51
C HIS A 194 -1.59 4.02 -22.61
N VAL A 195 -2.70 4.58 -23.07
CA VAL A 195 -2.89 6.04 -23.14
C VAL A 195 -3.02 6.65 -21.74
N LEU A 196 -3.81 6.03 -20.85
CA LEU A 196 -4.00 6.54 -19.48
C LEU A 196 -2.96 5.97 -18.50
N PHE A 197 -2.45 4.77 -18.76
CA PHE A 197 -1.44 4.08 -17.94
C PHE A 197 -0.19 3.74 -18.76
N PRO A 198 0.55 4.74 -19.28
CA PRO A 198 1.82 4.49 -19.95
C PRO A 198 2.89 3.97 -18.98
N GLN A 199 2.71 4.20 -17.67
CA GLN A 199 3.63 3.81 -16.62
C GLN A 199 3.08 2.60 -15.84
N LEU A 200 3.98 1.75 -15.36
CA LEU A 200 3.63 0.65 -14.46
C LEU A 200 3.79 1.10 -13.01
N PHE A 201 2.68 1.26 -12.30
CA PHE A 201 2.69 1.53 -10.86
C PHE A 201 2.84 0.23 -10.07
N THR A 202 3.82 0.19 -9.16
CA THR A 202 4.09 -0.95 -8.28
C THR A 202 4.32 -0.49 -6.84
N MET A 203 4.31 -1.43 -5.90
CA MET A 203 4.60 -1.17 -4.49
C MET A 203 6.11 -1.15 -4.24
N HIS A 204 6.62 0.01 -3.84
CA HIS A 204 8.00 0.20 -3.41
C HIS A 204 8.07 0.12 -1.89
N GLN A 205 8.93 -0.76 -1.36
CA GLN A 205 8.93 -1.11 0.06
C GLN A 205 10.17 -0.60 0.78
N PHE A 206 9.99 0.03 1.94
CA PHE A 206 11.09 0.59 2.74
C PHE A 206 10.87 0.38 4.23
N VAL A 207 11.96 0.29 4.99
CA VAL A 207 11.92 0.44 6.44
C VAL A 207 12.18 1.91 6.74
N VAL A 208 11.30 2.56 7.48
CA VAL A 208 11.34 4.01 7.70
C VAL A 208 11.69 4.38 9.13
N CYS A 209 11.35 3.55 10.11
CA CYS A 209 11.61 3.86 11.52
C CYS A 209 12.00 2.61 12.30
N ALA A 210 13.15 2.64 12.98
CA ALA A 210 13.52 1.62 13.95
C ALA A 210 12.91 1.96 15.32
N VAL A 211 12.17 1.03 15.92
CA VAL A 211 11.48 1.23 17.20
C VAL A 211 12.40 0.80 18.33
N PHE A 212 12.87 1.74 19.15
CA PHE A 212 13.80 1.47 20.25
C PHE A 212 13.16 0.81 21.47
N ARG A 213 11.89 1.13 21.75
CA ARG A 213 11.16 0.56 22.88
C ARG A 213 9.98 -0.22 22.33
N PRO A 214 9.85 -1.52 22.62
CA PRO A 214 8.72 -2.28 22.09
C PRO A 214 7.35 -1.73 22.52
N ARG A 215 7.27 -1.11 23.71
CA ARG A 215 6.08 -0.39 24.18
C ARG A 215 5.70 0.82 23.32
N ALA A 216 6.64 1.40 22.58
CA ALA A 216 6.41 2.50 21.65
C ALA A 216 5.96 2.04 20.26
N ALA A 217 5.99 0.72 19.96
CA ALA A 217 5.63 0.20 18.64
C ALA A 217 4.22 0.59 18.21
N ALA A 218 3.24 0.50 19.12
CA ALA A 218 1.85 0.87 18.83
C ALA A 218 1.76 2.35 18.44
N VAL A 219 2.42 3.20 19.21
CA VAL A 219 2.43 4.65 19.02
C VAL A 219 3.15 5.02 17.74
N ALA A 220 4.28 4.37 17.43
CA ALA A 220 5.03 4.57 16.20
C ALA A 220 4.20 4.18 14.98
N GLU A 221 3.54 3.02 15.00
CA GLU A 221 2.68 2.60 13.88
C GLU A 221 1.50 3.56 13.68
N MET A 222 0.82 3.97 14.75
CA MET A 222 -0.27 4.97 14.69
C MET A 222 0.23 6.31 14.14
N PHE A 223 1.37 6.79 14.63
CA PHE A 223 1.94 8.06 14.26
C PHE A 223 2.37 8.10 12.80
N CYS A 224 3.14 7.10 12.35
CA CYS A 224 3.56 6.99 10.96
C CYS A 224 2.36 6.81 10.02
N SER A 225 1.38 5.97 10.40
CA SER A 225 0.16 5.78 9.60
C SER A 225 -0.64 7.08 9.46
N ALA A 226 -0.69 7.91 10.50
CA ALA A 226 -1.37 9.19 10.48
C ALA A 226 -0.70 10.21 9.55
N LEU A 227 0.62 10.36 9.68
CA LEU A 227 1.39 11.29 8.84
C LEU A 227 1.34 10.89 7.36
N LEU A 228 1.35 9.58 7.07
CA LEU A 228 1.29 9.04 5.72
C LEU A 228 -0.14 8.86 5.18
N GLN A 229 -1.17 9.12 6.00
CA GLN A 229 -2.59 9.03 5.65
C GLN A 229 -3.01 7.69 4.99
N VAL A 230 -2.48 6.56 5.47
CA VAL A 230 -2.52 5.27 4.75
C VAL A 230 -3.86 4.51 4.81
N TRP A 231 -4.93 5.07 5.38
CA TRP A 231 -6.19 4.34 5.57
C TRP A 231 -7.07 4.34 4.33
N VAL A 232 -7.78 3.22 4.13
CA VAL A 232 -8.72 3.05 3.02
C VAL A 232 -9.85 4.07 3.08
N GLU A 233 -10.32 4.44 4.28
CA GLU A 233 -11.41 5.40 4.46
C GLU A 233 -11.09 6.79 3.92
N GLY A 234 -9.82 7.21 3.97
CA GLY A 234 -9.37 8.52 3.46
C GLY A 234 -8.93 8.50 1.99
N GLY A 235 -8.91 7.32 1.34
CA GLY A 235 -8.35 7.14 0.00
C GLY A 235 -6.86 7.48 -0.10
N GLY A 236 -6.15 7.60 1.03
CA GLY A 236 -4.71 7.88 1.04
C GLY A 236 -3.85 6.62 1.06
N GLY A 237 -4.47 5.44 1.19
CA GLY A 237 -3.71 4.20 1.25
C GLY A 237 -4.53 2.93 1.38
N PHE A 238 -3.86 1.87 1.83
CA PHE A 238 -4.35 0.49 1.76
C PHE A 238 -4.50 -0.17 3.14
N ASN A 239 -4.29 0.56 4.24
CA ASN A 239 -4.52 0.04 5.59
C ASN A 239 -6.02 -0.09 5.86
N ALA A 240 -6.50 -1.34 5.91
CA ALA A 240 -7.89 -1.65 6.23
C ALA A 240 -8.18 -1.74 7.74
N ALA A 241 -7.13 -1.92 8.55
CA ALA A 241 -7.23 -2.05 10.00
C ALA A 241 -6.69 -0.80 10.70
N PRO A 242 -7.23 -0.45 11.88
CA PRO A 242 -6.65 0.60 12.71
C PRO A 242 -5.21 0.28 13.08
N ALA A 243 -4.33 1.29 12.99
CA ALA A 243 -2.94 1.18 13.38
C ALA A 243 -2.80 0.93 14.90
N GLY A 244 -1.73 0.25 15.30
CA GLY A 244 -1.40 -0.05 16.70
C GLY A 244 -2.14 -1.25 17.30
N ARG A 245 -2.97 -1.96 16.53
CA ARG A 245 -3.65 -3.20 16.98
C ARG A 245 -2.84 -4.47 16.71
N SER A 246 -1.94 -4.43 15.72
CA SER A 246 -1.17 -5.60 15.26
C SER A 246 0.21 -5.73 15.93
N VAL A 247 0.47 -4.96 17.00
CA VAL A 247 1.76 -4.93 17.69
C VAL A 247 1.90 -5.97 18.81
N ALA A 248 1.03 -6.98 18.85
CA ALA A 248 1.06 -8.02 19.88
C ALA A 248 2.41 -8.77 19.95
N SER A 249 3.17 -8.81 18.85
CA SER A 249 4.52 -9.37 18.80
C SER A 249 5.60 -8.47 19.42
N ALA A 250 5.30 -7.20 19.75
CA ALA A 250 6.23 -6.29 20.42
C ALA A 250 6.48 -6.67 21.89
N GLY A 251 5.54 -7.37 22.53
CA GLY A 251 5.67 -7.78 23.93
C GLY A 251 6.39 -9.11 24.15
N ARG A 252 6.97 -9.71 23.10
CA ARG A 252 7.67 -11.00 23.15
C ARG A 252 9.17 -10.84 23.06
#